data_AF-A0A351X8H5-F1
#
_entry.id   AF-A0A351X8H5-F1
#
_cell.length_a   1.000
_cell.length_b   1.000
_cell.length_c   1.000
_cell.angle_alpha   90.00
_cell.angle_beta   90.00
_cell.angle_gamma   90.00
#
_symmetry.space_group_name_H-M   'P 1'
#
loop_
_entity.id
_entity.type
_entity.pdbx_description
1 polymer ?
#
loop_
_entity_poly.entity_id
_entity_poly.type
_entity_poly.pdbx_seq_one_letter_code
_entity_poly.pdbx_strand_id
1 'polypeptide(L)' 'MLSDVTLGQYLPGDSLIHKIDARAKIVIALMLMISVFLCSNYISLSIVTLIALAVCVISKIKPKIIIKGLK' A
#
# COMPACT_ATOMS: atom_id res chain seq x y z
N MET A 1 -14.32 -10.74 19.30
CA MET A 1 -13.46 -9.62 18.83
C MET A 1 -13.71 -9.49 17.33
N LEU A 2 -14.00 -8.29 16.82
CA LEU A 2 -14.55 -8.06 15.47
C LEU A 2 -13.59 -8.55 14.36
N SER A 3 -13.60 -9.86 14.06
CA SER A 3 -12.68 -10.54 13.14
C SER A 3 -12.83 -10.10 11.68
N ASP A 4 -13.86 -9.30 11.38
CA ASP A 4 -14.19 -8.89 10.02
C ASP A 4 -13.79 -7.47 9.64
N VAL A 5 -13.47 -6.62 10.61
CA VAL A 5 -13.11 -5.23 10.33
C VAL A 5 -11.59 -5.10 10.29
N THR A 6 -11.03 -5.11 9.06
CA THR A 6 -9.60 -4.82 8.80
C THR A 6 -9.27 -3.33 8.95
N LEU A 7 -10.29 -2.47 8.97
CA LEU A 7 -10.15 -1.02 9.03
C LEU A 7 -9.85 -0.57 10.47
N GLY A 8 -8.78 0.21 10.65
CA GLY A 8 -8.33 0.69 11.96
C GLY A 8 -7.43 -0.28 12.74
N GLN A 9 -7.08 -1.44 12.17
CA GLN A 9 -6.14 -2.38 12.80
C GLN A 9 -4.70 -2.11 12.36
N TYR A 10 -3.77 -2.11 13.32
CA TYR A 10 -2.34 -2.18 13.00
C TYR A 10 -1.99 -3.60 12.55
N LEU A 11 -1.42 -3.73 11.35
CA LEU A 11 -0.91 -4.99 10.83
C LEU A 11 0.55 -5.16 11.28
N PRO A 12 0.83 -6.04 12.26
CA PRO A 12 2.22 -6.28 12.66
C PRO A 12 2.95 -7.02 11.53
N GLY A 13 4.16 -6.55 11.22
CA GLY A 13 4.99 -7.10 10.17
C GLY A 13 6.45 -6.72 10.36
N ASP A 14 7.35 -7.56 9.85
CA ASP A 14 8.80 -7.43 10.03
C ASP A 14 9.51 -7.25 8.67
N SER A 15 9.13 -6.19 7.96
CA SER A 15 9.68 -5.85 6.64
C SER A 15 10.35 -4.48 6.64
N LEU A 16 11.12 -4.19 5.59
CA LEU A 16 11.79 -2.90 5.41
C LEU A 16 10.79 -1.74 5.51
N ILE A 17 9.60 -1.91 4.92
CA ILE A 17 8.53 -0.90 4.98
C ILE A 17 7.99 -0.74 6.40
N HIS A 18 7.94 -1.79 7.22
CA HIS A 18 7.50 -1.66 8.61
C HIS A 18 8.52 -0.89 9.46
N LYS A 19 9.82 -0.97 9.14
CA LYS A 19 10.91 -0.32 9.87
C LYS A 19 11.10 1.17 9.53
N ILE A 20 10.53 1.65 8.43
CA ILE A 20 10.55 3.09 8.07
C ILE A 20 9.76 3.92 9.08
N ASP A 21 10.16 5.18 9.28
CA ASP A 21 9.42 6.16 10.08
C ASP A 21 7.96 6.30 9.65
N ALA A 22 7.04 6.30 10.62
CA ALA A 22 5.60 6.37 10.37
C ALA A 22 5.19 7.61 9.54
N ARG A 23 5.86 8.76 9.76
CA ARG A 23 5.59 10.01 9.03
C ARG A 23 5.91 9.87 7.54
N ALA A 24 7.04 9.25 7.21
CA ALA A 24 7.44 9.03 5.83
C ALA A 24 6.44 8.12 5.09
N LYS A 25 5.90 7.09 5.75
CA LYS A 25 4.88 6.22 5.15
C LYS A 25 3.61 6.98 4.76
N ILE A 26 3.15 7.89 5.62
CA ILE A 26 1.95 8.71 5.35
C ILE A 26 2.21 9.60 4.13
N VAL A 27 3.36 10.27 4.09
CA VAL A 27 3.73 11.14 2.96
C VAL A 27 3.84 10.35 1.66
N ILE A 28 4.51 9.19 1.67
CA ILE A 28 4.66 8.33 0.50
C ILE A 28 3.30 7.83 0.01
N ALA A 29 2.43 7.39 0.91
CA ALA A 29 1.09 6.91 0.55
C ALA A 29 0.26 8.02 -0.11
N LEU A 30 0.32 9.24 0.44
CA LEU A 30 -0.38 10.40 -0.12
C LEU A 30 0.19 10.80 -1.48
N MET A 31 1.51 10.79 -1.63
CA MET A 31 2.18 11.09 -2.91
C MET A 31 1.83 10.05 -3.98
N LEU A 32 1.73 8.77 -3.62
CA LEU A 32 1.34 7.69 -4.53
C LEU A 32 -0.12 7.87 -4.99
N MET A 33 -1.03 8.24 -4.08
CA MET A 33 -2.41 8.58 -4.44
C MET A 33 -2.49 9.75 -5.44
N ILE A 34 -1.76 10.83 -5.19
CA ILE A 34 -1.72 11.99 -6.10
C ILE A 34 -1.12 11.60 -7.45
N SER A 35 -0.06 10.78 -7.47
CA SER A 35 0.63 10.35 -8.69
C SER A 35 -0.29 9.63 -9.68
N VAL A 36 -1.34 8.94 -9.20
CA VAL A 36 -2.32 8.28 -10.08
C VAL A 36 -3.08 9.30 -10.91
N PHE A 37 -3.43 10.46 -10.36
CA PHE A 37 -4.13 11.53 -11.08
C PHE A 37 -3.25 12.26 -12.09
N LEU A 38 -1.92 12.23 -11.90
CA LEU A 38 -0.96 12.83 -12.84
C LEU A 38 -0.67 11.94 -14.05
N CYS A 39 -1.05 10.66 -14.01
CA CYS A 39 -0.78 9.73 -15.11
C CYS A 39 -1.72 10.00 -16.30
N SER A 40 -1.17 10.49 -17.42
CA SER A 40 -1.95 10.72 -18.65
C SER A 40 -1.97 9.50 -19.60
N ASN A 41 -0.96 8.62 -19.53
CA ASN A 41 -0.75 7.54 -20.49
C ASN A 41 -0.83 6.17 -19.82
N TYR A 42 -1.17 5.14 -20.60
CA TYR A 42 -1.18 3.74 -20.12
C TYR A 42 0.19 3.29 -19.57
N ILE A 43 1.28 3.79 -20.15
CA ILE A 43 2.65 3.48 -19.70
C ILE A 43 2.91 4.07 -18.31
N SER A 44 2.59 5.34 -18.08
CA SER A 44 2.74 5.97 -16.77
C SER A 44 1.89 5.29 -15.70
N LEU A 45 0.66 4.90 -16.07
CA LEU A 45 -0.21 4.16 -15.17
C LEU A 45 0.35 2.79 -14.80
N SER A 46 0.92 2.07 -15.78
CA SER A 46 1.56 0.77 -15.56
C SER A 46 2.76 0.87 -14.61
N ILE A 47 3.59 1.90 -14.77
CA ILE A 47 4.75 2.15 -13.89
C ILE A 47 4.30 2.39 -12.44
N VAL A 48 3.33 3.27 -12.22
CA VAL A 48 2.80 3.54 -10.87
C VAL A 48 2.18 2.30 -10.24
N THR A 49 1.47 1.50 -11.04
CA THR A 49 0.87 0.24 -10.59
C THR A 49 1.96 -0.78 -10.18
N LEU A 50 3.04 -0.90 -10.95
CA LEU A 50 4.17 -1.77 -10.62
C LEU A 50 4.87 -1.33 -9.35
N ILE A 51 5.04 -0.03 -9.13
CA ILE A 51 5.60 0.52 -7.88
C ILE A 51 4.70 0.14 -6.70
N ALA A 52 3.39 0.34 -6.81
CA ALA A 52 2.44 -0.03 -5.75
C ALA A 52 2.49 -1.54 -5.43
N LEU A 53 2.55 -2.39 -6.45
CA LEU A 53 2.70 -3.84 -6.29
C LEU A 53 4.04 -4.20 -5.62
N ALA A 54 5.15 -3.59 -6.04
CA ALA A 54 6.45 -3.81 -5.43
C ALA A 54 6.44 -3.46 -3.94
N VAL A 55 5.84 -2.33 -3.56
CA VAL A 55 5.65 -1.93 -2.16
C VAL A 55 4.83 -2.98 -1.40
N CYS A 56 3.75 -3.51 -1.99
CA CYS A 56 2.96 -4.57 -1.36
C CYS A 56 3.76 -5.85 -1.11
N VAL A 57 4.55 -6.28 -2.11
CA VAL A 57 5.40 -7.49 -2.02
C VAL A 57 6.50 -7.30 -0.99
N ILE A 58 7.20 -6.16 -1.00
CA ILE A 58 8.26 -5.82 -0.03
C ILE A 58 7.67 -5.76 1.38
N SER A 59 6.41 -5.34 1.53
CA SER A 59 5.75 -5.25 2.82
C SER A 59 5.56 -6.62 3.48
N LYS A 60 5.60 -7.71 2.71
CA LYS A 60 5.35 -9.10 3.16
C LYS A 60 3.97 -9.30 3.79
N ILE A 61 2.98 -8.48 3.40
CA ILE A 61 1.59 -8.61 3.85
C ILE A 61 0.92 -9.70 3.02
N LYS A 62 0.11 -10.56 3.67
CA LYS A 62 -0.65 -11.61 2.98
C LYS A 62 -1.63 -10.97 1.98
N PRO A 63 -1.62 -11.34 0.68
CA PRO A 63 -2.50 -10.75 -0.34
C PRO A 63 -3.99 -10.84 0.01
N LYS A 64 -4.40 -11.89 0.73
CA LYS A 64 -5.78 -12.09 1.22
C LYS A 64 -6.27 -10.92 2.10
N ILE A 65 -5.38 -10.29 2.87
CA ILE A 65 -5.72 -9.14 3.72
C ILE A 65 -5.94 -7.91 2.85
N ILE A 66 -5.09 -7.70 1.84
CA ILE A 66 -5.19 -6.59 0.90
C ILE A 66 -6.51 -6.67 0.12
N ILE A 67 -6.84 -7.85 -0.41
CA ILE A 67 -8.10 -8.09 -1.15
C ILE A 67 -9.32 -7.90 -0.23
N LYS A 68 -9.22 -8.24 1.06
CA LYS A 68 -10.31 -7.99 2.02
C LYS A 68 -10.57 -6.49 2.22
N GLY A 69 -9.57 -5.63 2.03
CA GLY A 69 -9.73 -4.17 2.06
C GLY A 69 -10.18 -3.54 0.73
N LEU A 70 -10.19 -4.30 -0.37
CA LEU A 70 -10.74 -3.87 -1.67
C LEU A 70 -12.25 -4.19 -1.79
N LYS A 71 -12.78 -5.06 -0.93
CA LYS A 71 -14.22 -5.27 -0.79
C LYS A 71 -14.85 -4.10 -0.04
#